data_AF-A0A6A3N0U1-F1
#
_entry.id   AF-A0A6A3N0U1-F1
#
_cell.length_a   1.000
_cell.length_b   1.000
_cell.length_c   1.000
_cell.angle_alpha   90.00
_cell.angle_beta   90.00
_cell.angle_gamma   90.00
#
_symmetry.space_group_name_H-M   'P 1'
#
loop_
_entity.id
_entity.type
_entity.pdbx_description
1 polymer ?
#
loop_
_entity_poly.entity_id
_entity_poly.type
_entity_poly.pdbx_seq_one_letter_code
_entity_poly.pdbx_strand_id
1 'polypeptide(L)'
;MRKTELVSIVRSLLPPGTSWPSEYGGPRFEGGKTVLMLVARESDPQLAVKLIDLVCHHYTADFWARDSYRRHVIMDACHRGVDPLVLQRLIKWARKTSFRVIVPMSRQDVNGLDAVELAINGGHGLLASCLLEQHGPSSHDGLVCKHYPLRVLEFAIESGNEQCARDVLANKRVVHHLQPGAAVRLNLIARWEQRRDPVKRLYNVFTCVGAAVRCGMPDMVRAIYELNPVETRRAAWYAVHKLESHGHIEVAPEIRLLASAYMLDMLWPQIREIIAVRHWELLVEGQPKLSLWTRIRRLWRHGHHDWEAIASHPWTTLPSEVMTRIMSFLLPSETSEMRKTAFLVEYSLD
;
A
#
# COMPACT_ATOMS: atom_id res chain seq x y z
N MET A 1 4.19 -17.90 36.23
CA MET A 1 5.46 -17.42 36.81
C MET A 1 5.14 -16.50 37.96
N ARG A 2 5.82 -16.68 39.08
CA ARG A 2 5.64 -15.84 40.28
C ARG A 2 6.34 -14.50 40.07
N LYS A 3 5.88 -13.45 40.76
CA LYS A 3 6.46 -12.09 40.67
C LYS A 3 7.97 -12.08 40.94
N THR A 4 8.42 -12.86 41.92
CA THR A 4 9.83 -12.98 42.30
C THR A 4 10.71 -13.54 41.19
N GLU A 5 10.22 -14.52 40.43
CA GLU A 5 10.90 -15.09 39.25
C GLU A 5 11.06 -14.03 38.16
N LEU A 6 9.98 -13.30 37.85
CA LEU A 6 10.02 -12.24 36.83
C LEU A 6 10.97 -11.10 37.23
N VAL A 7 11.00 -10.69 38.50
CA VAL A 7 11.96 -9.69 38.99
C VAL A 7 13.39 -10.19 38.87
N SER A 8 13.65 -11.48 39.18
CA SER A 8 14.96 -12.08 38.99
C SER A 8 15.41 -12.04 37.53
N ILE A 9 14.49 -12.32 36.60
CA ILE A 9 14.77 -12.26 35.16
C ILE A 9 15.06 -10.82 34.73
N VAL A 10 14.26 -9.84 35.17
CA VAL A 10 14.57 -8.43 34.86
C VAL A 10 15.97 -8.09 35.36
N ARG A 11 16.33 -8.46 36.59
CA ARG A 11 17.67 -8.20 37.15
C ARG A 11 18.80 -8.83 36.33
N SER A 12 18.61 -10.04 35.78
CA SER A 12 19.60 -10.66 34.91
C SER A 12 19.77 -9.96 33.56
N LEU A 13 18.78 -9.17 33.13
CA LEU A 13 18.85 -8.36 31.91
C LEU A 13 19.51 -6.98 32.14
N LEU A 14 19.72 -6.58 33.39
CA LEU A 14 20.29 -5.27 33.72
C LEU A 14 21.82 -5.30 33.71
N PRO A 15 22.47 -4.14 33.45
CA PRO A 15 23.91 -4.02 33.61
C PRO A 15 24.36 -4.43 35.03
N PRO A 16 25.53 -5.09 35.20
CA PRO A 16 26.05 -5.46 36.51
C PRO A 16 26.10 -4.26 37.47
N GLY A 17 25.74 -4.49 38.74
CA GLY A 17 25.73 -3.44 39.78
C GLY A 17 24.50 -2.52 39.76
N THR A 18 23.55 -2.75 38.85
CA THR A 18 22.31 -1.96 38.81
C THR A 18 21.34 -2.38 39.92
N SER A 19 20.91 -1.42 40.74
CA SER A 19 19.81 -1.61 41.69
C SER A 19 18.45 -1.41 41.01
N TRP A 20 17.65 -2.48 40.92
CA TRP A 20 16.25 -2.41 40.50
C TRP A 20 15.41 -3.45 41.26
N PRO A 21 14.17 -3.12 41.66
CA PRO A 21 13.46 -1.83 41.50
C PRO A 21 13.95 -0.72 42.45
N SER A 22 13.85 0.54 42.03
CA SER A 22 14.17 1.74 42.83
C SER A 22 12.90 2.53 43.16
N GLU A 23 12.88 3.18 44.33
CA GLU A 23 11.72 3.98 44.81
C GLU A 23 11.57 5.33 44.08
N TYR A 24 12.65 5.84 43.46
CA TYR A 24 12.70 7.16 42.80
C TYR A 24 12.93 7.03 41.30
N GLY A 25 11.87 6.65 40.57
CA GLY A 25 11.92 6.53 39.11
C GLY A 25 12.79 5.37 38.61
N GLY A 26 12.43 4.83 37.44
CA GLY A 26 13.20 3.73 36.84
C GLY A 26 14.64 4.15 36.48
N PRO A 27 15.65 3.30 36.72
CA PRO A 27 17.04 3.61 36.38
C PRO A 27 17.20 3.82 34.88
N ARG A 28 18.01 4.82 34.51
CA ARG A 28 18.47 5.04 33.13
C ARG A 28 19.86 4.44 32.98
N PHE A 29 20.04 3.64 31.94
CA PHE A 29 21.30 2.97 31.65
C PHE A 29 22.11 3.74 30.62
N GLU A 30 23.29 3.21 30.30
CA GLU A 30 24.13 3.73 29.22
C GLU A 30 23.31 3.96 27.93
N GLY A 31 23.52 5.12 27.31
CA GLY A 31 22.72 5.58 26.17
C GLY A 31 21.28 5.94 26.52
N GLY A 32 20.96 6.21 27.80
CA GLY A 32 19.62 6.62 28.24
C GLY A 32 18.55 5.52 28.16
N LYS A 33 18.94 4.25 27.99
CA LYS A 33 18.00 3.12 27.88
C LYS A 33 17.23 2.93 29.18
N THR A 34 15.99 2.49 29.09
CA THR A 34 15.15 2.17 30.26
C THR A 34 14.96 0.66 30.43
N VAL A 35 14.56 0.24 31.63
CA VAL A 35 14.19 -1.16 31.91
C VAL A 35 13.14 -1.66 30.93
N LEU A 36 12.17 -0.81 30.60
CA LEU A 36 11.09 -1.14 29.67
C LEU A 36 11.62 -1.43 28.25
N MET A 37 12.63 -0.70 27.78
CA MET A 37 13.29 -0.99 26.51
C MET A 37 14.08 -2.30 26.52
N LEU A 38 14.65 -2.69 27.66
CA LEU A 38 15.39 -3.95 27.78
C LEU A 38 14.45 -5.15 27.76
N VAL A 39 13.39 -5.13 28.58
CA VAL A 39 12.44 -6.25 28.66
C VAL A 39 11.62 -6.43 27.39
N ALA A 40 11.41 -5.35 26.62
CA ALA A 40 10.73 -5.42 25.32
C ALA A 40 11.58 -6.13 24.24
N ARG A 41 12.88 -6.34 24.48
CA ARG A 41 13.81 -7.05 23.58
C ARG A 41 14.03 -8.50 23.99
N GLU A 42 13.32 -8.99 24.99
CA GLU A 42 13.40 -10.39 25.40
C GLU A 42 13.04 -11.30 24.22
N SER A 43 13.81 -12.38 24.05
CA SER A 43 13.73 -13.22 22.84
C SER A 43 12.45 -14.05 22.81
N ASP A 44 11.94 -14.45 23.97
CA ASP A 44 10.62 -15.07 24.11
C ASP A 44 9.53 -13.98 24.17
N PRO A 45 8.65 -13.86 23.15
CA PRO A 45 7.60 -12.85 23.12
C PRO A 45 6.61 -12.97 24.29
N GLN A 46 6.33 -14.18 24.76
CA GLN A 46 5.41 -14.42 25.87
C GLN A 46 6.02 -13.98 27.20
N LEU A 47 7.32 -14.20 27.37
CA LEU A 47 8.06 -13.69 28.51
C LEU A 47 8.16 -12.16 28.46
N ALA A 48 8.51 -11.59 27.31
CA ALA A 48 8.57 -10.14 27.08
C ALA A 48 7.26 -9.44 27.50
N VAL A 49 6.11 -9.98 27.10
CA VAL A 49 4.78 -9.48 27.50
C VAL A 49 4.59 -9.49 29.02
N LYS A 50 4.96 -10.58 29.71
CA LYS A 50 4.85 -10.68 31.16
C LYS A 50 5.76 -9.70 31.88
N LEU A 51 6.98 -9.50 31.37
CA LEU A 51 7.94 -8.55 31.92
C LEU A 51 7.49 -7.10 31.71
N ILE A 52 6.95 -6.76 30.53
CA ILE A 52 6.33 -5.46 30.26
C ILE A 52 5.19 -5.18 31.25
N ASP A 53 4.33 -6.17 31.49
CA ASP A 53 3.21 -6.04 32.42
C ASP A 53 3.67 -5.85 33.85
N LEU A 54 4.68 -6.60 34.28
CA LEU A 54 5.31 -6.41 35.57
C LEU A 54 5.86 -4.99 35.72
N VAL A 55 6.66 -4.54 34.73
CA VAL A 55 7.34 -3.24 34.75
C VAL A 55 6.33 -2.11 34.76
N CYS A 56 5.33 -2.11 33.86
CA CYS A 56 4.35 -1.03 33.76
C CYS A 56 3.32 -1.01 34.90
N HIS A 57 3.00 -2.16 35.50
CA HIS A 57 1.95 -2.24 36.53
C HIS A 57 2.48 -2.01 37.95
N HIS A 58 3.67 -2.50 38.25
CA HIS A 58 4.19 -2.52 39.63
C HIS A 58 5.36 -1.58 39.87
N TYR A 59 5.96 -1.04 38.81
CA TYR A 59 7.13 -0.16 38.90
C TYR A 59 6.82 1.09 38.09
N THR A 60 7.14 2.29 38.58
CA THR A 60 6.84 3.56 37.91
C THR A 60 7.72 3.71 36.66
N ALA A 61 7.30 3.07 35.57
CA ALA A 61 7.97 3.16 34.29
C ALA A 61 7.57 4.47 33.62
N ASP A 62 8.54 5.36 33.39
CA ASP A 62 8.38 6.46 32.44
C ASP A 62 8.30 5.88 31.02
N PHE A 63 7.08 5.52 30.61
CA PHE A 63 6.80 4.81 29.35
C PHE A 63 7.29 5.59 28.12
N TRP A 64 7.27 6.93 28.20
CA TRP A 64 7.65 7.84 27.13
C TRP A 64 9.08 8.38 27.28
N ALA A 65 9.85 7.86 28.23
CA ALA A 65 11.28 8.13 28.35
C ALA A 65 12.00 7.83 27.03
N ARG A 66 12.96 8.69 26.69
CA ARG A 66 13.71 8.61 25.44
C ARG A 66 15.17 8.26 25.71
N ASP A 67 15.71 7.37 24.90
CA ASP A 67 17.13 7.03 24.89
C ASP A 67 17.96 8.19 24.28
N SER A 68 19.29 8.01 24.19
CA SER A 68 20.21 8.97 23.59
C SER A 68 19.96 9.22 22.10
N TYR A 69 19.30 8.27 21.42
CA TYR A 69 18.86 8.40 20.03
C TYR A 69 17.46 9.03 19.94
N ARG A 70 16.94 9.55 21.06
CA ARG A 70 15.61 10.16 21.15
C ARG A 70 14.48 9.16 20.82
N ARG A 71 14.67 7.86 21.01
CA ARG A 71 13.62 6.84 20.80
C ARG A 71 12.93 6.52 22.11
N HIS A 72 11.60 6.46 22.11
CA HIS A 72 10.84 5.84 23.20
C HIS A 72 10.71 4.33 23.00
N VAL A 73 10.16 3.58 23.97
CA VAL A 73 10.12 2.10 23.94
C VAL A 73 9.55 1.53 22.63
N ILE A 74 8.44 2.08 22.13
CA ILE A 74 7.84 1.63 20.86
C ILE A 74 8.76 1.90 19.65
N MET A 75 9.43 3.06 19.58
CA MET A 75 10.39 3.33 18.50
C MET A 75 11.58 2.39 18.54
N ASP A 76 12.10 2.11 19.74
CA ASP A 76 13.19 1.16 19.92
C ASP A 76 12.77 -0.26 19.53
N ALA A 77 11.57 -0.69 19.93
CA ALA A 77 10.97 -1.96 19.53
C ALA A 77 10.82 -2.09 18.01
N CYS A 78 10.32 -1.04 17.34
CA CYS A 78 10.19 -0.98 15.89
C CYS A 78 11.55 -1.00 15.18
N HIS A 79 12.53 -0.25 15.67
CA HIS A 79 13.88 -0.23 15.11
C HIS A 79 14.61 -1.57 15.25
N ARG A 80 14.31 -2.33 16.31
CA ARG A 80 14.96 -3.63 16.62
C ARG A 80 14.25 -4.82 15.99
N GLY A 81 13.02 -4.65 15.48
CA GLY A 81 12.26 -5.75 14.92
C GLY A 81 11.75 -6.74 15.96
N VAL A 82 11.20 -6.27 17.09
CA VAL A 82 10.61 -7.16 18.09
C VAL A 82 9.39 -7.91 17.54
N ASP A 83 8.91 -8.94 18.25
CA ASP A 83 7.71 -9.66 17.86
C ASP A 83 6.44 -8.76 17.88
N PRO A 84 5.52 -8.89 16.90
CA PRO A 84 4.28 -8.11 16.87
C PRO A 84 3.43 -8.18 18.14
N LEU A 85 3.44 -9.31 18.86
CA LEU A 85 2.74 -9.47 20.14
C LEU A 85 3.28 -8.50 21.20
N VAL A 86 4.59 -8.33 21.24
CA VAL A 86 5.28 -7.40 22.16
C VAL A 86 4.88 -5.96 21.83
N LEU A 87 4.91 -5.60 20.55
CA LEU A 87 4.49 -4.27 20.10
C LEU A 87 3.02 -3.99 20.44
N GLN A 88 2.11 -4.94 20.19
CA GLN A 88 0.70 -4.80 20.56
C GLN A 88 0.51 -4.59 22.07
N ARG A 89 1.30 -5.27 22.91
CA ARG A 89 1.25 -5.08 24.36
C ARG A 89 1.73 -3.69 24.76
N LEU A 90 2.80 -3.19 24.13
CA LEU A 90 3.29 -1.82 24.35
C LEU A 90 2.23 -0.79 23.94
N ILE A 91 1.58 -0.94 22.77
CA ILE A 91 0.50 -0.05 22.33
C ILE A 91 -0.66 -0.03 23.34
N LYS A 92 -1.03 -1.20 23.88
CA LYS A 92 -2.07 -1.31 24.92
C LYS A 92 -1.69 -0.52 26.19
N TRP A 93 -0.42 -0.51 26.58
CA TRP A 93 0.06 0.32 27.69
C TRP A 93 0.15 1.80 27.32
N ALA A 94 0.61 2.14 26.11
CA ALA A 94 0.66 3.52 25.62
C ALA A 94 -0.71 4.21 25.77
N ARG A 95 -1.79 3.52 25.36
CA ARG A 95 -3.18 3.97 25.49
C ARG A 95 -3.64 4.17 26.93
N LYS A 96 -3.08 3.44 27.89
CA LYS A 96 -3.36 3.65 29.33
C LYS A 96 -2.60 4.85 29.90
N THR A 97 -1.41 5.11 29.40
CA THR A 97 -0.52 6.18 29.91
C THR A 97 -0.81 7.56 29.32
N SER A 98 -1.48 7.63 28.16
CA SER A 98 -1.79 8.89 27.50
C SER A 98 -3.15 8.84 26.81
N PHE A 99 -3.98 9.86 27.06
CA PHE A 99 -5.26 10.05 26.38
C PHE A 99 -5.09 10.35 24.88
N ARG A 100 -3.99 11.03 24.49
CA ARG A 100 -3.66 11.35 23.08
C ARG A 100 -2.36 10.68 22.67
N VAL A 101 -2.38 9.36 22.52
CA VAL A 101 -1.21 8.52 22.13
C VAL A 101 -0.52 9.01 20.85
N ILE A 102 -1.28 9.59 19.91
CA ILE A 102 -0.73 10.13 18.66
C ILE A 102 0.36 11.20 18.88
N VAL A 103 0.26 12.01 19.95
CA VAL A 103 1.21 13.10 20.23
C VAL A 103 2.61 12.55 20.52
N PRO A 104 2.83 11.67 21.53
CA PRO A 104 4.14 11.11 21.75
C PRO A 104 4.59 10.18 20.61
N MET A 105 3.67 9.46 19.94
CA MET A 105 3.99 8.61 18.78
C MET A 105 4.43 9.38 17.53
N SER A 106 4.09 10.67 17.43
CA SER A 106 4.50 11.53 16.31
C SER A 106 5.93 12.06 16.42
N ARG A 107 6.59 11.82 17.57
CA ARG A 107 7.96 12.26 17.83
C ARG A 107 8.94 11.46 16.97
N GLN A 108 10.00 12.14 16.57
CA GLN A 108 11.03 11.61 15.69
C GLN A 108 12.35 11.41 16.43
N ASP A 109 13.13 10.43 16.01
CA ASP A 109 14.45 10.13 16.55
C ASP A 109 15.48 11.18 16.12
N VAL A 110 16.76 10.93 16.37
CA VAL A 110 17.86 11.81 15.93
C VAL A 110 17.97 11.95 14.40
N ASN A 111 17.46 10.99 13.63
CA ASN A 111 17.49 10.98 12.17
C ASN A 111 16.19 11.55 11.55
N GLY A 112 15.26 12.03 12.38
CA GLY A 112 13.97 12.52 11.90
C GLY A 112 12.95 11.41 11.59
N LEU A 113 13.19 10.16 12.00
CA LEU A 113 12.30 9.03 11.75
C LEU A 113 11.37 8.77 12.93
N ASP A 114 10.09 8.56 12.67
CA ASP A 114 9.15 8.07 13.69
C ASP A 114 9.07 6.53 13.75
N ALA A 115 8.22 5.99 14.63
CA ALA A 115 8.15 4.55 14.87
C ALA A 115 7.77 3.72 13.62
N VAL A 116 6.92 4.26 12.74
CA VAL A 116 6.52 3.57 11.50
C VAL A 116 7.68 3.59 10.51
N GLU A 117 8.32 4.74 10.36
CA GLU A 117 9.44 4.91 9.44
C GLU A 117 10.64 4.05 9.89
N LEU A 118 10.89 3.94 11.19
CA LEU A 118 11.91 3.05 11.76
C LEU A 118 11.62 1.56 11.51
N ALA A 119 10.35 1.14 11.62
CA ALA A 119 9.96 -0.24 11.32
C ALA A 119 10.20 -0.57 9.84
N ILE A 120 9.81 0.32 8.93
CA ILE A 120 10.00 0.12 7.49
C ILE A 120 11.49 0.13 7.12
N ASN A 121 12.27 1.07 7.66
CA ASN A 121 13.70 1.14 7.38
C ASN A 121 14.47 -0.09 7.91
N GLY A 122 13.96 -0.74 8.96
CA GLY A 122 14.45 -2.03 9.45
C GLY A 122 13.92 -3.26 8.69
N GLY A 123 13.01 -3.08 7.72
CA GLY A 123 12.37 -4.19 7.00
C GLY A 123 11.29 -4.93 7.81
N HIS A 124 10.79 -4.33 8.89
CA HIS A 124 9.83 -4.92 9.81
C HIS A 124 8.39 -4.56 9.45
N GLY A 125 7.92 -5.01 8.28
CA GLY A 125 6.62 -4.64 7.73
C GLY A 125 5.43 -5.02 8.63
N LEU A 126 5.49 -6.17 9.30
CA LEU A 126 4.46 -6.57 10.28
C LEU A 126 4.31 -5.55 11.43
N LEU A 127 5.40 -4.92 11.87
CA LEU A 127 5.36 -3.91 12.93
C LEU A 127 4.78 -2.59 12.42
N ALA A 128 5.18 -2.16 11.23
CA ALA A 128 4.59 -1.00 10.55
C ALA A 128 3.07 -1.20 10.34
N SER A 129 2.67 -2.40 9.92
CA SER A 129 1.28 -2.81 9.77
C SER A 129 0.52 -2.81 11.10
N CYS A 130 1.15 -3.23 12.21
CA CYS A 130 0.55 -3.16 13.54
C CYS A 130 0.29 -1.71 13.99
N LEU A 131 1.19 -0.77 13.68
CA LEU A 131 1.06 0.64 14.03
C LEU A 131 -0.03 1.39 13.24
N LEU A 132 -0.38 0.90 12.04
CA LEU A 132 -1.54 1.37 11.30
C LEU A 132 -2.87 0.97 11.94
N GLU A 133 -2.84 0.05 12.91
CA GLU A 133 -3.98 -0.60 13.53
C GLU A 133 -4.79 -1.48 12.58
N GLN A 134 -5.42 -2.53 13.12
CA GLN A 134 -6.20 -3.51 12.34
C GLN A 134 -7.71 -3.24 12.35
N HIS A 135 -8.18 -2.25 13.13
CA HIS A 135 -9.60 -1.91 13.19
C HIS A 135 -10.04 -1.26 11.87
N GLY A 136 -11.31 -1.47 11.52
CA GLY A 136 -11.90 -0.89 10.32
C GLY A 136 -11.84 0.65 10.34
N PRO A 137 -11.96 1.30 9.17
CA PRO A 137 -11.80 2.75 9.03
C PRO A 137 -12.78 3.58 9.87
N SER A 138 -13.85 2.98 10.40
CA SER A 138 -14.91 3.63 11.19
C SER A 138 -14.52 4.01 12.62
N SER A 139 -13.40 3.51 13.17
CA SER A 139 -12.96 3.88 14.52
C SER A 139 -11.97 5.05 14.46
N HIS A 140 -12.47 6.29 14.53
CA HIS A 140 -11.64 7.49 14.57
C HIS A 140 -11.11 7.81 15.98
N ASP A 141 -11.57 7.10 17.00
CA ASP A 141 -11.09 7.26 18.37
C ASP A 141 -9.77 6.53 18.60
N GLY A 142 -8.67 7.29 18.74
CA GLY A 142 -7.43 6.81 19.34
C GLY A 142 -6.34 6.31 18.39
N LEU A 143 -6.19 6.94 17.21
CA LEU A 143 -5.10 6.65 16.25
C LEU A 143 -3.72 6.61 16.95
N VAL A 144 -3.00 5.52 16.74
CA VAL A 144 -1.62 5.33 17.24
C VAL A 144 -0.59 6.08 16.39
N CYS A 145 -0.78 6.18 15.07
CA CYS A 145 0.12 6.92 14.18
C CYS A 145 -0.61 7.98 13.34
N LYS A 146 0.15 9.00 12.95
CA LYS A 146 -0.30 10.12 12.09
C LYS A 146 -0.30 9.78 10.60
N HIS A 147 0.32 8.67 10.22
CA HIS A 147 0.56 8.36 8.82
C HIS A 147 -0.72 7.87 8.13
N TYR A 148 -0.91 8.35 6.92
CA TYR A 148 -1.95 7.86 6.05
C TYR A 148 -1.59 6.44 5.54
N PRO A 149 -2.53 5.47 5.49
CA PRO A 149 -2.18 4.09 5.15
C PRO A 149 -1.45 3.92 3.81
N LEU A 150 -1.84 4.64 2.76
CA LEU A 150 -1.16 4.56 1.46
C LEU A 150 0.21 5.26 1.46
N ARG A 151 0.45 6.22 2.34
CA ARG A 151 1.81 6.79 2.56
C ARG A 151 2.74 5.72 3.12
N VAL A 152 2.26 4.92 4.05
CA VAL A 152 3.05 3.84 4.67
C VAL A 152 3.33 2.74 3.65
N LEU A 153 2.35 2.39 2.80
CA LEU A 153 2.57 1.44 1.71
C LEU A 153 3.59 1.94 0.70
N GLU A 154 3.45 3.20 0.23
CA GLU A 154 4.42 3.79 -0.70
C GLU A 154 5.83 3.81 -0.11
N PHE A 155 5.98 4.23 1.16
CA PHE A 155 7.28 4.24 1.83
C PHE A 155 7.85 2.81 2.00
N ALA A 156 7.01 1.81 2.28
CA ALA A 156 7.45 0.42 2.35
C ALA A 156 7.92 -0.11 0.99
N ILE A 157 7.27 0.27 -0.11
CA ILE A 157 7.70 -0.07 -1.48
C ILE A 157 9.03 0.63 -1.80
N GLU A 158 9.14 1.93 -1.48
CA GLU A 158 10.36 2.72 -1.71
C GLU A 158 11.57 2.22 -0.89
N SER A 159 11.34 1.49 0.20
CA SER A 159 12.40 0.85 0.98
C SER A 159 13.16 -0.25 0.23
N GLY A 160 12.62 -0.76 -0.87
CA GLY A 160 13.20 -1.89 -1.61
C GLY A 160 12.95 -3.26 -0.98
N ASN A 161 12.36 -3.34 0.23
CA ASN A 161 12.05 -4.60 0.89
C ASN A 161 10.64 -5.06 0.54
N GLU A 162 10.54 -6.00 -0.39
CA GLU A 162 9.26 -6.47 -0.90
C GLU A 162 8.41 -7.18 0.17
N GLN A 163 9.02 -7.97 1.06
CA GLN A 163 8.27 -8.63 2.14
C GLN A 163 7.67 -7.59 3.09
N CYS A 164 8.43 -6.54 3.42
CA CYS A 164 7.93 -5.42 4.22
C CYS A 164 6.73 -4.73 3.55
N ALA A 165 6.80 -4.49 2.24
CA ALA A 165 5.70 -3.93 1.47
C ALA A 165 4.46 -4.86 1.47
N ARG A 166 4.65 -6.17 1.32
CA ARG A 166 3.56 -7.18 1.38
C ARG A 166 2.89 -7.21 2.75
N ASP A 167 3.65 -7.17 3.83
CA ASP A 167 3.12 -7.15 5.20
C ASP A 167 2.26 -5.90 5.48
N VAL A 168 2.69 -4.75 4.93
CA VAL A 168 1.92 -3.49 5.01
C VAL A 168 0.68 -3.55 4.12
N LEU A 169 0.79 -4.09 2.90
CA LEU A 169 -0.34 -4.27 1.98
C LEU A 169 -1.44 -5.16 2.58
N ALA A 170 -1.06 -6.17 3.37
CA ALA A 170 -2.01 -7.04 4.07
C ALA A 170 -2.84 -6.32 5.16
N ASN A 171 -2.49 -5.09 5.53
CA ASN A 171 -3.26 -4.31 6.50
C ASN A 171 -4.65 -3.96 5.95
N LYS A 172 -5.70 -4.25 6.74
CA LYS A 172 -7.10 -4.02 6.36
C LYS A 172 -7.42 -2.58 5.95
N ARG A 173 -6.79 -1.57 6.57
CA ARG A 173 -6.98 -0.16 6.21
C ARG A 173 -6.33 0.16 4.88
N VAL A 174 -5.14 -0.38 4.63
CA VAL A 174 -4.46 -0.24 3.33
C VAL A 174 -5.31 -0.86 2.23
N VAL A 175 -5.73 -2.13 2.40
CA VAL A 175 -6.62 -2.83 1.47
C VAL A 175 -7.89 -2.02 1.22
N HIS A 176 -8.58 -1.57 2.27
CA HIS A 176 -9.79 -0.76 2.14
C HIS A 176 -9.58 0.49 1.29
N HIS A 177 -8.46 1.20 1.46
CA HIS A 177 -8.16 2.40 0.70
C HIS A 177 -7.74 2.12 -0.75
N LEU A 178 -7.32 0.89 -1.06
CA LEU A 178 -7.04 0.45 -2.43
C LEU A 178 -8.29 -0.02 -3.18
N GLN A 179 -9.34 -0.48 -2.49
CA GLN A 179 -10.55 -1.01 -3.12
C GLN A 179 -11.24 -0.02 -4.08
N PRO A 180 -11.89 -0.51 -5.16
CA PRO A 180 -12.67 0.33 -6.07
C PRO A 180 -13.72 1.16 -5.32
N GLY A 181 -13.92 2.40 -5.75
CA GLY A 181 -14.84 3.35 -5.12
C GLY A 181 -14.27 4.05 -3.87
N ALA A 182 -13.59 3.33 -2.98
CA ALA A 182 -12.84 3.95 -1.88
C ALA A 182 -11.65 4.75 -2.43
N ALA A 183 -10.87 4.14 -3.33
CA ALA A 183 -9.76 4.81 -4.01
C ALA A 183 -10.21 6.02 -4.86
N VAL A 184 -11.35 5.90 -5.56
CA VAL A 184 -11.97 7.02 -6.31
C VAL A 184 -12.36 8.17 -5.37
N ARG A 185 -12.98 7.85 -4.22
CA ARG A 185 -13.35 8.85 -3.22
C ARG A 185 -12.13 9.52 -2.60
N LEU A 186 -11.07 8.77 -2.35
CA LEU A 186 -9.80 9.33 -1.89
C LEU A 186 -9.23 10.29 -2.91
N ASN A 187 -9.22 9.94 -4.20
CA ASN A 187 -8.78 10.84 -5.26
C ASN A 187 -9.61 12.13 -5.33
N LEU A 188 -10.88 12.11 -4.93
CA LEU A 188 -11.72 13.32 -4.81
C LEU A 188 -11.36 14.14 -3.55
N ILE A 189 -11.26 13.50 -2.38
CA ILE A 189 -10.92 14.15 -1.11
C ILE A 189 -9.53 14.78 -1.20
N ALA A 190 -8.56 14.02 -1.69
CA ALA A 190 -7.19 14.44 -1.91
C ALA A 190 -7.12 15.73 -2.75
N ARG A 191 -7.93 15.83 -3.81
CA ARG A 191 -8.03 17.05 -4.63
C ARG A 191 -8.62 18.24 -3.87
N TRP A 192 -9.65 18.01 -3.06
CA TRP A 192 -10.19 19.06 -2.20
C TRP A 192 -9.16 19.58 -1.18
N GLU A 193 -8.34 18.68 -0.63
CA GLU A 193 -7.25 19.05 0.28
C GLU A 193 -6.15 19.83 -0.43
N GLN A 194 -5.73 19.42 -1.64
CA GLN A 194 -4.73 20.16 -2.43
C GLN A 194 -5.18 21.57 -2.83
N ARG A 195 -6.47 21.78 -3.07
CA ARG A 195 -7.00 23.15 -3.31
C ARG A 195 -6.85 24.06 -2.09
N ARG A 196 -6.87 23.48 -0.88
CA ARG A 196 -6.69 24.21 0.37
C ARG A 196 -5.21 24.38 0.73
N ASP A 197 -4.40 23.37 0.44
CA ASP A 197 -2.96 23.35 0.69
C ASP A 197 -2.22 22.71 -0.51
N PRO A 198 -1.75 23.53 -1.47
CA PRO A 198 -1.07 23.07 -2.68
C PRO A 198 0.20 22.25 -2.44
N VAL A 199 0.84 22.43 -1.28
CA VAL A 199 2.13 21.81 -0.96
C VAL A 199 1.92 20.38 -0.41
N LYS A 200 0.68 20.02 -0.04
CA LYS A 200 0.37 18.72 0.52
C LYS A 200 0.48 17.60 -0.53
N ARG A 201 1.51 16.76 -0.40
CA ARG A 201 1.68 15.53 -1.21
C ARG A 201 0.50 14.58 -0.99
N LEU A 202 -0.03 14.04 -2.07
CA LEU A 202 -1.09 13.05 -2.06
C LEU A 202 -0.55 11.63 -2.07
N TYR A 203 -1.34 10.73 -1.52
CA TYR A 203 -1.06 9.30 -1.44
C TYR A 203 -2.27 8.53 -1.94
N ASN A 204 -2.14 7.84 -3.06
CA ASN A 204 -3.22 7.10 -3.71
C ASN A 204 -2.68 5.86 -4.43
N VAL A 205 -3.55 5.14 -5.16
CA VAL A 205 -3.18 3.96 -5.96
C VAL A 205 -2.03 4.30 -6.93
N PHE A 206 -2.06 5.48 -7.54
CA PHE A 206 -1.04 5.89 -8.51
C PHE A 206 0.33 6.10 -7.88
N THR A 207 0.40 6.68 -6.68
CA THR A 207 1.70 6.86 -6.02
C THR A 207 2.30 5.53 -5.58
N CYS A 208 1.49 4.61 -5.06
CA CYS A 208 1.92 3.26 -4.67
C CYS A 208 2.39 2.43 -5.88
N VAL A 209 1.59 2.40 -6.96
CA VAL A 209 1.95 1.68 -8.20
C VAL A 209 3.16 2.32 -8.86
N GLY A 210 3.22 3.65 -8.92
CA GLY A 210 4.38 4.38 -9.46
C GLY A 210 5.66 4.06 -8.69
N ALA A 211 5.61 4.00 -7.37
CA ALA A 211 6.74 3.54 -6.54
C ALA A 211 7.12 2.09 -6.86
N ALA A 212 6.16 1.18 -7.00
CA ALA A 212 6.43 -0.23 -7.29
C ALA A 212 7.07 -0.42 -8.67
N VAL A 213 6.63 0.35 -9.67
CA VAL A 213 7.24 0.36 -11.01
C VAL A 213 8.67 0.90 -10.93
N ARG A 214 8.91 2.03 -10.24
CA ARG A 214 10.27 2.60 -10.06
C ARG A 214 11.22 1.65 -9.33
N CYS A 215 10.73 0.94 -8.34
CA CYS A 215 11.50 0.00 -7.54
C CYS A 215 11.62 -1.40 -8.18
N GLY A 216 11.05 -1.61 -9.38
CA GLY A 216 11.13 -2.89 -10.08
C GLY A 216 10.43 -4.04 -9.36
N MET A 217 9.28 -3.78 -8.72
CA MET A 217 8.50 -4.76 -7.94
C MET A 217 7.21 -5.19 -8.66
N PRO A 218 7.29 -6.06 -9.70
CA PRO A 218 6.12 -6.49 -10.48
C PRO A 218 5.09 -7.24 -9.65
N ASP A 219 5.53 -8.01 -8.66
CA ASP A 219 4.64 -8.76 -7.75
C ASP A 219 3.80 -7.83 -6.87
N MET A 220 4.36 -6.68 -6.44
CA MET A 220 3.58 -5.65 -5.74
C MET A 220 2.55 -4.99 -6.66
N VAL A 221 2.90 -4.71 -7.92
CA VAL A 221 1.94 -4.21 -8.91
C VAL A 221 0.82 -5.23 -9.13
N ARG A 222 1.14 -6.53 -9.22
CA ARG A 222 0.16 -7.62 -9.33
C ARG A 222 -0.76 -7.67 -8.10
N ALA A 223 -0.21 -7.59 -6.90
CA ALA A 223 -1.00 -7.63 -5.67
C ALA A 223 -1.96 -6.44 -5.56
N ILE A 224 -1.55 -5.23 -5.97
CA ILE A 224 -2.44 -4.06 -6.01
C ILE A 224 -3.48 -4.22 -7.13
N TYR A 225 -3.10 -4.81 -8.26
CA TYR A 225 -4.01 -5.10 -9.38
C TYR A 225 -5.15 -6.03 -8.98
N GLU A 226 -4.87 -7.08 -8.20
CA GLU A 226 -5.89 -8.00 -7.69
C GLU A 226 -6.93 -7.29 -6.81
N LEU A 227 -6.54 -6.23 -6.11
CA LEU A 227 -7.45 -5.41 -5.30
C LEU A 227 -8.22 -4.38 -6.13
N ASN A 228 -7.56 -3.73 -7.10
CA ASN A 228 -8.15 -2.68 -7.92
C ASN A 228 -7.61 -2.73 -9.37
N PRO A 229 -8.20 -3.58 -10.23
CA PRO A 229 -7.68 -3.82 -11.57
C PRO A 229 -7.71 -2.59 -12.48
N VAL A 230 -8.70 -1.71 -12.29
CA VAL A 230 -8.96 -0.58 -13.18
C VAL A 230 -7.97 0.55 -12.92
N GLU A 231 -7.87 1.03 -11.67
CA GLU A 231 -6.92 2.11 -11.36
C GLU A 231 -5.48 1.64 -11.42
N THR A 232 -5.19 0.38 -11.10
CA THR A 232 -3.83 -0.16 -11.19
C THR A 232 -3.32 -0.23 -12.62
N ARG A 233 -4.15 -0.67 -13.59
CA ARG A 233 -3.78 -0.65 -15.01
C ARG A 233 -3.47 0.76 -15.49
N ARG A 234 -4.34 1.71 -15.17
CA ARG A 234 -4.15 3.13 -15.52
C ARG A 234 -2.88 3.70 -14.88
N ALA A 235 -2.65 3.38 -13.61
CA ALA A 235 -1.46 3.82 -12.88
C ALA A 235 -0.17 3.22 -13.44
N ALA A 236 -0.17 1.93 -13.78
CA ALA A 236 0.96 1.27 -14.41
C ALA A 236 1.27 1.89 -15.78
N TRP A 237 0.24 2.08 -16.63
CA TRP A 237 0.38 2.76 -17.92
C TRP A 237 1.02 4.15 -17.77
N TYR A 238 0.49 4.97 -16.87
CA TYR A 238 1.00 6.31 -16.61
C TYR A 238 2.45 6.30 -16.08
N ALA A 239 2.77 5.41 -15.15
CA ALA A 239 4.11 5.29 -14.59
C ALA A 239 5.13 4.88 -15.65
N VAL A 240 4.81 3.89 -16.50
CA VAL A 240 5.68 3.43 -17.59
C VAL A 240 5.93 4.54 -18.60
N HIS A 241 4.88 5.19 -19.11
CA HIS A 241 5.02 6.29 -20.07
C HIS A 241 5.82 7.47 -19.50
N LYS A 242 5.64 7.78 -18.20
CA LYS A 242 6.43 8.82 -17.54
C LYS A 242 7.90 8.42 -17.41
N LEU A 243 8.21 7.16 -17.10
CA LEU A 243 9.59 6.70 -17.02
C LEU A 243 10.29 6.68 -18.38
N GLU A 244 9.58 6.26 -19.43
CA GLU A 244 10.10 6.26 -20.80
C GLU A 244 10.40 7.67 -21.29
N SER A 245 9.58 8.67 -20.94
CA SER A 245 9.81 10.07 -21.30
C SER A 245 11.00 10.72 -20.57
N HIS A 246 11.43 10.17 -19.43
CA HIS A 246 12.55 10.70 -18.63
C HIS A 246 13.89 9.99 -18.87
N GLY A 247 13.94 8.97 -19.74
CA GLY A 247 15.17 8.30 -20.15
C GLY A 247 15.61 7.16 -19.21
N HIS A 248 15.38 5.93 -19.70
CA HIS A 248 15.94 4.65 -19.26
C HIS A 248 15.80 4.26 -17.78
N ILE A 249 14.63 3.70 -17.46
CA ILE A 249 14.52 2.62 -16.46
C ILE A 249 14.08 1.36 -17.19
N GLU A 250 14.76 0.25 -16.93
CA GLU A 250 14.34 -1.06 -17.41
C GLU A 250 13.06 -1.48 -16.66
N VAL A 251 11.91 -1.33 -17.33
CA VAL A 251 10.62 -1.74 -16.79
C VAL A 251 10.46 -3.24 -16.99
N ALA A 252 10.08 -3.95 -15.93
CA ALA A 252 9.80 -5.39 -15.98
C ALA A 252 8.79 -5.73 -17.11
N PRO A 253 9.02 -6.80 -17.89
CA PRO A 253 8.16 -7.16 -19.02
C PRO A 253 6.67 -7.30 -18.66
N GLU A 254 6.38 -7.85 -17.49
CA GLU A 254 5.00 -8.05 -17.00
C GLU A 254 4.29 -6.71 -16.76
N ILE A 255 5.01 -5.70 -16.25
CA ILE A 255 4.48 -4.36 -16.04
C ILE A 255 4.25 -3.67 -17.39
N ARG A 256 5.18 -3.84 -18.34
CA ARG A 256 5.00 -3.33 -19.70
C ARG A 256 3.76 -3.93 -20.36
N LEU A 257 3.57 -5.24 -20.27
CA LEU A 257 2.37 -5.91 -20.80
C LEU A 257 1.08 -5.37 -20.17
N LEU A 258 1.07 -5.19 -18.84
CA LEU A 258 -0.06 -4.61 -18.12
C LEU A 258 -0.36 -3.17 -18.58
N ALA A 259 0.68 -2.35 -18.74
CA ALA A 259 0.58 -0.97 -19.22
C ALA A 259 0.06 -0.92 -20.67
N SER A 260 0.62 -1.70 -21.58
CA SER A 260 0.23 -1.73 -22.99
C SER A 260 -1.22 -2.18 -23.19
N ALA A 261 -1.76 -3.03 -22.30
CA ALA A 261 -3.14 -3.48 -22.37
C ALA A 261 -4.16 -2.38 -22.01
N TYR A 262 -3.79 -1.37 -21.22
CA TYR A 262 -4.73 -0.37 -20.69
C TYR A 262 -5.52 0.38 -21.77
N MET A 263 -4.83 0.87 -22.80
CA MET A 263 -5.47 1.67 -23.86
C MET A 263 -6.40 0.81 -24.73
N LEU A 264 -6.04 -0.45 -24.95
CA LEU A 264 -6.91 -1.42 -25.64
C LEU A 264 -8.12 -1.78 -24.80
N ASP A 265 -7.95 -1.98 -23.50
CA ASP A 265 -9.04 -2.28 -22.56
C ASP A 265 -10.08 -1.14 -22.48
N MET A 266 -9.64 0.11 -22.58
CA MET A 266 -10.53 1.28 -22.65
C MET A 266 -11.46 1.24 -23.86
N LEU A 267 -10.96 0.74 -24.99
CA LEU A 267 -11.75 0.60 -26.22
C LEU A 267 -12.54 -0.69 -26.29
N TRP A 268 -12.07 -1.74 -25.61
CA TRP A 268 -12.60 -3.09 -25.76
C TRP A 268 -14.13 -3.17 -25.63
N PRO A 269 -14.80 -2.52 -24.65
CA PRO A 269 -16.25 -2.54 -24.56
C PRO A 269 -16.98 -2.01 -25.80
N GLN A 270 -16.36 -1.11 -26.57
CA GLN A 270 -16.95 -0.48 -27.75
C GLN A 270 -16.72 -1.30 -29.03
N ILE A 271 -15.62 -2.05 -29.10
CA ILE A 271 -15.15 -2.68 -30.34
C ILE A 271 -15.26 -4.21 -30.33
N ARG A 272 -15.39 -4.84 -29.15
CA ARG A 272 -15.28 -6.32 -29.00
C ARG A 272 -16.24 -7.10 -29.89
N GLU A 273 -17.47 -6.60 -30.04
CA GLU A 273 -18.52 -7.26 -30.82
C GLU A 273 -18.21 -7.19 -32.32
N ILE A 274 -17.71 -6.04 -32.78
CA ILE A 274 -17.26 -5.85 -34.17
C ILE A 274 -16.05 -6.73 -34.47
N ILE A 275 -15.06 -6.78 -33.55
CA ILE A 275 -13.87 -7.64 -33.70
C ILE A 275 -14.25 -9.12 -33.71
N ALA A 276 -15.17 -9.56 -32.84
CA ALA A 276 -15.62 -10.94 -32.79
C ALA A 276 -16.31 -11.38 -34.09
N VAL A 277 -17.21 -10.54 -34.62
CA VAL A 277 -17.88 -10.82 -35.91
C VAL A 277 -16.87 -10.87 -37.04
N ARG A 278 -15.93 -9.94 -37.08
CA ARG A 278 -14.89 -9.89 -38.11
C ARG A 278 -13.94 -11.09 -38.08
N HIS A 279 -13.48 -11.47 -36.89
CA HIS A 279 -12.61 -12.64 -36.74
C HIS A 279 -13.34 -13.92 -37.20
N TRP A 280 -14.63 -14.01 -36.92
CA TRP A 280 -15.47 -15.08 -37.43
C TRP A 280 -15.57 -15.06 -38.96
N GLU A 281 -15.76 -13.90 -39.60
CA GLU A 281 -15.80 -13.78 -41.06
C GLU A 281 -14.49 -14.22 -41.73
N LEU A 282 -13.34 -13.84 -41.16
CA LEU A 282 -12.02 -14.29 -41.63
C LEU A 282 -11.83 -15.81 -41.48
N LEU A 283 -12.39 -16.42 -40.43
CA LEU A 283 -12.32 -17.88 -40.24
C LEU A 283 -13.25 -18.67 -41.19
N VAL A 284 -14.28 -18.02 -41.73
CA VAL A 284 -15.26 -18.63 -42.65
C VAL A 284 -14.93 -18.31 -44.12
N GLU A 285 -13.98 -17.41 -44.40
CA GLU A 285 -13.41 -17.20 -45.74
C GLU A 285 -12.91 -18.54 -46.32
N GLY A 286 -13.61 -19.05 -47.33
CA GLY A 286 -13.33 -20.34 -47.97
C GLY A 286 -14.40 -21.43 -47.76
N GLN A 287 -15.39 -21.20 -46.89
CA GLN A 287 -16.56 -22.08 -46.73
C GLN A 287 -17.79 -21.52 -47.46
N PRO A 288 -18.78 -22.35 -47.85
CA PRO A 288 -20.01 -21.87 -48.46
C PRO A 288 -20.67 -20.82 -47.55
N LYS A 289 -21.02 -19.66 -48.12
CA LYS A 289 -21.59 -18.51 -47.38
C LYS A 289 -22.79 -18.96 -46.55
N LEU A 290 -22.58 -19.14 -45.25
CA LEU A 290 -23.64 -19.41 -44.29
C LEU A 290 -24.57 -18.20 -44.20
N SER A 291 -25.88 -18.45 -44.11
CA SER A 291 -26.87 -17.39 -43.97
C SER A 291 -26.65 -16.59 -42.69
N LEU A 292 -26.94 -15.28 -42.73
CA LEU A 292 -26.79 -14.33 -41.62
C LEU A 292 -27.29 -14.90 -40.28
N TRP A 293 -28.45 -15.55 -40.32
CA TRP A 293 -29.09 -16.24 -39.20
C TRP A 293 -28.23 -17.35 -38.58
N THR A 294 -27.56 -18.14 -39.42
CA THR A 294 -26.69 -19.25 -38.99
C THR A 294 -25.37 -18.72 -38.43
N ARG A 295 -24.90 -17.55 -38.90
CA ARG A 295 -23.75 -16.81 -38.34
C ARG A 295 -24.06 -16.31 -36.93
N ILE A 296 -25.21 -15.64 -36.77
CA ILE A 296 -25.63 -14.99 -35.52
C ILE A 296 -25.99 -16.00 -34.42
N ARG A 297 -26.60 -17.15 -34.77
CA ARG A 297 -27.03 -18.18 -33.81
C ARG A 297 -25.89 -18.79 -32.99
N ARG A 298 -24.65 -18.78 -33.51
CA ARG A 298 -23.47 -19.25 -32.77
C ARG A 298 -22.95 -18.22 -31.76
N LEU A 299 -23.20 -16.94 -31.99
CA LEU A 299 -22.82 -15.81 -31.11
C LEU A 299 -23.90 -15.52 -30.05
N TRP A 300 -25.17 -15.86 -30.33
CA TRP A 300 -26.35 -15.70 -29.46
C TRP A 300 -26.28 -16.39 -28.09
N ARG A 301 -25.27 -17.23 -27.81
CA ARG A 301 -25.08 -17.80 -26.47
C ARG A 301 -24.63 -16.74 -25.44
N HIS A 302 -24.32 -15.52 -25.88
CA HIS A 302 -23.81 -14.45 -25.02
C HIS A 302 -24.58 -13.12 -25.24
N GLY A 303 -25.74 -12.97 -24.59
CA GLY A 303 -26.38 -11.65 -24.34
C GLY A 303 -27.39 -11.13 -25.37
N HIS A 304 -28.19 -10.14 -24.92
CA HIS A 304 -29.22 -9.43 -25.70
C HIS A 304 -28.62 -8.29 -26.52
N HIS A 305 -27.87 -8.62 -27.59
CA HIS A 305 -27.36 -7.63 -28.54
C HIS A 305 -28.11 -7.71 -29.88
N ASP A 306 -28.23 -6.57 -30.57
CA ASP A 306 -28.75 -6.53 -31.95
C ASP A 306 -27.67 -6.97 -32.93
N TRP A 307 -27.51 -8.29 -33.04
CA TRP A 307 -26.48 -8.92 -33.85
C TRP A 307 -26.64 -8.68 -35.35
N GLU A 308 -27.85 -8.34 -35.82
CA GLU A 308 -28.10 -8.03 -37.22
C GLU A 308 -27.57 -6.64 -37.59
N ALA A 309 -27.79 -5.66 -36.71
CA ALA A 309 -27.18 -4.34 -36.83
C ALA A 309 -25.64 -4.40 -36.71
N ILE A 310 -25.10 -5.21 -35.79
CA ILE A 310 -23.64 -5.37 -35.62
C ILE A 310 -23.03 -6.04 -36.86
N ALA A 311 -23.65 -7.10 -37.38
CA ALA A 311 -23.10 -7.84 -38.51
C ALA A 311 -23.18 -7.09 -39.85
N SER A 312 -24.15 -6.17 -39.98
CA SER A 312 -24.27 -5.25 -41.12
C SER A 312 -23.43 -3.98 -40.96
N HIS A 313 -22.78 -3.79 -39.81
CA HIS A 313 -21.95 -2.62 -39.56
C HIS A 313 -20.75 -2.58 -40.52
N PRO A 314 -20.44 -1.45 -41.19
CA PRO A 314 -19.37 -1.40 -42.20
C PRO A 314 -18.02 -1.90 -41.70
N TRP A 315 -17.74 -1.75 -40.41
CA TRP A 315 -16.46 -2.16 -39.81
C TRP A 315 -16.24 -3.68 -39.77
N THR A 316 -17.27 -4.51 -39.90
CA THR A 316 -17.12 -5.97 -39.92
C THR A 316 -16.43 -6.44 -41.21
N THR A 317 -16.64 -5.73 -42.32
CA THR A 317 -16.18 -6.10 -43.66
C THR A 317 -14.98 -5.28 -44.17
N LEU A 318 -14.44 -4.37 -43.35
CA LEU A 318 -13.28 -3.56 -43.74
C LEU A 318 -12.01 -4.42 -43.91
N PRO A 319 -11.10 -4.05 -44.83
CA PRO A 319 -9.77 -4.66 -44.92
C PRO A 319 -8.97 -4.51 -43.61
N SER A 320 -8.11 -5.50 -43.30
CA SER A 320 -7.25 -5.55 -42.10
C SER A 320 -6.53 -4.23 -41.84
N GLU A 321 -5.88 -3.68 -42.85
CA GLU A 321 -5.11 -2.43 -42.76
C GLU A 321 -5.97 -1.21 -42.44
N VAL A 322 -7.19 -1.14 -43.00
CA VAL A 322 -8.12 -0.02 -42.77
C VAL A 322 -8.66 -0.06 -41.34
N MET A 323 -9.01 -1.25 -40.86
CA MET A 323 -9.44 -1.42 -39.47
C MET A 323 -8.33 -1.08 -38.49
N THR A 324 -7.08 -1.49 -38.75
CA THR A 324 -5.94 -1.11 -37.89
C THR A 324 -5.76 0.40 -37.83
N ARG A 325 -5.93 1.11 -38.96
CA ARG A 325 -5.93 2.58 -38.98
C ARG A 325 -7.11 3.17 -38.18
N ILE A 326 -8.33 2.68 -38.36
CA ILE A 326 -9.50 3.15 -37.60
C ILE A 326 -9.29 2.92 -36.09
N MET A 327 -8.82 1.74 -35.72
CA MET A 327 -8.47 1.41 -34.34
C MET A 327 -7.45 2.39 -33.74
N SER A 328 -6.45 2.81 -34.53
CA SER A 328 -5.48 3.83 -34.09
C SER A 328 -6.08 5.22 -33.87
N PHE A 329 -7.19 5.56 -34.53
CA PHE A 329 -7.94 6.80 -34.29
C PHE A 329 -8.92 6.70 -33.11
N LEU A 330 -9.44 5.51 -32.83
CA LEU A 330 -10.36 5.28 -31.72
C LEU A 330 -9.62 5.33 -30.38
N LEU A 331 -8.35 4.88 -30.35
CA LEU A 331 -7.52 4.97 -29.16
C LEU A 331 -7.49 6.43 -28.68
N PRO A 332 -7.79 6.69 -27.39
CA PRO A 332 -7.62 8.03 -26.86
C PRO A 332 -6.21 8.51 -27.18
N SER A 333 -6.07 9.77 -27.56
CA SER A 333 -4.76 10.38 -27.73
C SER A 333 -3.93 10.14 -26.46
N GLU A 334 -2.78 9.48 -26.60
CA GLU A 334 -1.89 9.18 -25.47
C GLU A 334 -1.55 10.44 -24.68
N THR A 335 -1.31 11.56 -25.38
CA THR A 335 -1.04 12.85 -24.75
C THR A 335 -2.25 13.41 -23.99
N SER A 336 -3.47 13.24 -24.52
CA SER A 336 -4.70 13.60 -23.81
C SER A 336 -4.91 12.75 -22.56
N GLU A 337 -4.70 11.44 -22.66
CA GLU A 337 -4.85 10.52 -21.53
C GLU A 337 -3.75 10.71 -20.49
N MET A 338 -2.54 11.04 -20.91
CA MET A 338 -1.44 11.44 -20.03
C MET A 338 -1.81 12.70 -19.24
N ARG A 339 -2.38 13.73 -19.88
CA ARG A 339 -2.84 14.94 -19.17
C ARG A 339 -3.96 14.65 -18.18
N LYS A 340 -4.96 13.85 -18.58
CA LYS A 340 -6.06 13.44 -17.69
C LYS A 340 -5.58 12.66 -16.48
N THR A 341 -4.60 11.78 -16.69
CA THR A 341 -4.04 10.94 -15.63
C THR A 341 -3.05 11.74 -14.77
N ALA A 342 -2.24 12.62 -15.36
CA ALA A 342 -1.41 13.56 -14.63
C ALA A 342 -2.25 14.40 -13.67
N PHE A 343 -3.44 14.86 -14.06
CA PHE A 343 -4.35 15.56 -13.14
C PHE A 343 -4.78 14.75 -11.88
N LEU A 344 -4.62 13.41 -11.90
CA LEU A 344 -4.91 12.53 -10.75
C LEU A 344 -3.68 12.24 -9.89
N VAL A 345 -2.48 12.59 -10.37
CA VAL A 345 -1.18 12.19 -9.77
C VAL A 345 -0.29 13.38 -9.46
N GLU A 346 -0.28 14.36 -10.35
CA GLU A 346 0.54 15.56 -10.35
C GLU A 346 -0.35 16.78 -10.12
N TYR A 347 0.22 17.75 -9.42
CA TYR A 347 -0.40 19.05 -9.28
C TYR A 347 -0.20 19.83 -10.59
N SER A 348 -1.27 20.11 -11.33
CA SER A 348 -1.28 21.12 -12.38
C SER A 348 -2.04 22.35 -11.88
N LEU A 349 -1.32 23.46 -11.66
CA LEU A 349 -1.91 24.79 -11.70
C LEU A 349 -2.29 25.04 -13.15
N ASP A 350 -3.58 24.93 -13.47
CA ASP A 350 -4.14 25.73 -14.54
C ASP A 350 -4.47 27.13 -13.99
#